data_AF-A0A7W1CUT9-F1
#
_entry.id   AF-A0A7W1CUT9-F1
#
_cell.length_a   1.000
_cell.length_b   1.000
_cell.length_c   1.000
_cell.angle_alpha   90.00
_cell.angle_beta   90.00
_cell.angle_gamma   90.00
#
_symmetry.space_group_name_H-M   'P 1'
#
loop_
_entity.id
_entity.type
_entity.pdbx_description
1 polymer ?
#
loop_
_entity_poly.entity_id
_entity_poly.type
_entity_poly.pdbx_seq_one_letter_code
_entity_poly.pdbx_strand_id
1 'polypeptide(L)'
;MAVADSLGEIARSIRPLQVAGTLEAIKASWPSDAPPLPELLVRFPLGQDALFHLLSVSGICAARLIQHPEILLWLADPDLCADRRGFGRMMTDLHNLAGRASIAEDNFRVLRFWKGREMVRIALREISGAAPL
;
A
#
# COMPACT_ATOMS: atom_id res chain seq x y z
N MET A 1 -4.13 20.56 11.89
CA MET A 1 -5.41 19.92 12.28
C MET A 1 -5.52 18.46 11.81
N ALA A 2 -4.84 18.03 10.74
CA ALA A 2 -4.97 16.65 10.21
C ALA A 2 -4.38 15.51 11.07
N VAL A 3 -3.35 15.76 11.90
CA VAL A 3 -2.67 14.70 12.67
C VAL A 3 -3.49 14.22 13.87
N ALA A 4 -4.36 15.07 14.43
CA ALA A 4 -5.18 14.73 15.58
C ALA A 4 -6.33 13.76 15.23
N ASP A 5 -6.90 13.90 14.02
CA ASP A 5 -7.98 13.04 13.56
C ASP A 5 -7.50 11.61 13.26
N SER A 6 -6.30 11.44 12.69
CA SER A 6 -5.73 10.11 12.43
C SER A 6 -5.51 9.28 13.70
N LEU A 7 -5.22 9.91 14.85
CA LEU A 7 -5.07 9.20 16.13
C LEU A 7 -6.41 8.63 16.63
N GLY A 8 -7.51 9.35 16.45
CA GLY A 8 -8.85 8.89 16.79
C GLY A 8 -9.30 7.69 15.95
N GLU A 9 -8.88 7.64 14.70
CA GLU A 9 -9.20 6.54 13.79
C GLU A 9 -8.33 5.30 14.04
N ILE A 10 -7.03 5.48 14.31
CA ILE A 10 -6.15 4.38 14.72
C ILE A 10 -6.68 3.72 16.00
N ALA A 11 -7.20 4.51 16.95
CA ALA A 11 -7.80 3.99 18.18
C ALA A 11 -9.03 3.09 17.94
N ARG A 12 -9.74 3.24 16.81
CA ARG A 12 -10.87 2.39 16.41
C ARG A 12 -10.45 1.09 15.71
N SER A 13 -9.17 0.96 15.33
CA SER A 13 -8.67 -0.25 14.68
C SER A 13 -8.63 -1.44 15.64
N ILE A 14 -8.62 -2.66 15.10
CA ILE A 14 -8.61 -3.91 15.89
C ILE A 14 -7.35 -4.01 16.75
N ARG A 15 -6.21 -3.46 16.28
CA ARG A 15 -4.93 -3.47 16.99
C ARG A 15 -4.25 -2.08 16.95
N PRO A 16 -4.72 -1.10 17.73
CA PRO A 16 -4.27 0.30 17.63
C PRO A 16 -2.76 0.49 17.78
N LEU A 17 -2.14 -0.18 18.76
CA LEU A 17 -0.68 -0.08 18.98
C LEU A 17 0.13 -0.65 17.83
N GLN A 18 -0.33 -1.75 17.23
CA GLN A 18 0.33 -2.36 16.06
C GLN A 18 0.22 -1.46 14.84
N VAL A 19 -0.95 -0.87 14.60
CA VAL A 19 -1.18 0.07 13.51
C VAL A 19 -0.30 1.32 13.70
N ALA A 20 -0.33 1.94 14.87
CA ALA A 20 0.48 3.12 15.18
C ALA A 20 1.98 2.84 14.99
N GLY A 21 2.49 1.74 15.54
CA GLY A 21 3.90 1.36 15.39
C GLY A 21 4.29 1.09 13.94
N THR A 22 3.39 0.48 13.16
CA THR A 22 3.63 0.24 11.73
C THR A 22 3.67 1.55 10.95
N LEU A 23 2.76 2.49 11.21
CA LEU A 23 2.72 3.79 10.54
C LEU A 23 3.96 4.64 10.88
N GLU A 24 4.42 4.64 12.12
CA GLU A 24 5.68 5.31 12.49
C GLU A 24 6.89 4.65 11.80
N ALA A 25 6.91 3.33 11.67
CA ALA A 25 7.97 2.63 10.93
C ALA A 25 7.95 2.94 9.42
N ILE A 26 6.77 3.04 8.82
CA ILE A 26 6.60 3.49 7.42
C ILE A 26 7.08 4.94 7.25
N LYS A 27 6.70 5.81 8.19
CA LYS A 27 7.08 7.23 8.19
C LYS A 27 8.60 7.40 8.28
N ALA A 28 9.30 6.54 9.02
CA ALA A 28 10.74 6.58 9.16
C ALA A 28 11.50 6.31 7.84
N SER A 29 10.91 5.54 6.91
CA SER A 29 11.46 5.26 5.58
C SER A 29 10.74 6.00 4.45
N TRP A 30 9.85 6.95 4.78
CA TRP A 30 9.02 7.63 3.80
C TRP A 30 9.85 8.45 2.81
N PRO A 31 9.55 8.42 1.49
CA PRO A 31 10.29 9.18 0.50
C PRO A 31 10.23 10.69 0.78
N SER A 32 11.37 11.37 0.71
CA SER A 32 11.48 12.80 1.08
C SER A 32 10.83 13.75 0.07
N ASP A 33 10.62 13.28 -1.16
CA ASP A 33 9.97 14.00 -2.26
C ASP A 33 8.45 13.71 -2.35
N ALA A 34 7.94 12.80 -1.53
CA ALA A 34 6.53 12.43 -1.50
C ALA A 34 5.70 13.39 -0.62
N PRO A 35 4.38 13.50 -0.87
CA PRO A 35 3.47 14.17 0.06
C PRO A 35 3.58 13.58 1.47
N PRO A 36 3.37 14.37 2.53
CA PRO A 36 3.41 13.88 3.90
C PRO A 36 2.45 12.68 4.08
N LEU A 37 2.94 11.60 4.71
CA LEU A 37 2.13 10.40 4.93
C LEU A 37 0.73 10.70 5.51
N PRO A 38 0.55 11.56 6.53
CA PRO A 38 -0.79 11.88 7.03
C PRO A 38 -1.73 12.49 5.98
N GLU A 39 -1.21 13.30 5.05
CA GLU A 39 -2.01 13.88 3.97
C GLU A 39 -2.47 12.79 2.99
N LEU A 40 -1.58 11.84 2.67
CA LEU A 40 -1.91 10.70 1.83
C LEU A 40 -2.98 9.81 2.46
N LEU A 41 -2.89 9.56 3.77
CA LEU A 41 -3.85 8.71 4.50
C LEU A 41 -5.27 9.28 4.47
N VAL A 42 -5.42 10.58 4.73
CA VAL A 42 -6.73 11.26 4.70
C VAL A 42 -7.39 11.17 3.32
N ARG A 43 -6.60 11.12 2.26
CA ARG A 43 -7.08 11.09 0.86
C ARG A 43 -7.03 9.69 0.25
N PHE A 44 -6.80 8.66 1.05
CA PHE A 44 -6.52 7.33 0.54
C PHE A 44 -7.75 6.74 -0.18
N PRO A 45 -7.62 6.19 -1.41
CA PRO A 45 -8.79 5.89 -2.25
C PRO A 45 -9.82 4.92 -1.68
N LEU A 46 -9.38 3.96 -0.85
CA LEU A 46 -10.25 2.99 -0.18
C LEU A 46 -10.54 3.34 1.29
N GLY A 47 -10.19 4.56 1.70
CA GLY A 47 -10.27 5.05 3.07
C GLY A 47 -9.13 4.54 3.96
N GLN A 48 -8.71 5.38 4.91
CA GLN A 48 -7.66 5.03 5.87
C GLN A 48 -8.08 3.90 6.82
N ASP A 49 -9.36 3.78 7.16
CA ASP A 49 -9.88 2.69 8.00
C ASP A 49 -9.62 1.31 7.38
N ALA A 50 -9.70 1.16 6.05
CA ALA A 50 -9.39 -0.09 5.36
C ALA A 50 -7.89 -0.43 5.46
N LEU A 51 -7.02 0.58 5.33
CA LEU A 51 -5.59 0.40 5.52
C LEU A 51 -5.27 0.04 6.98
N PHE A 52 -5.86 0.71 7.96
CA PHE A 52 -5.67 0.40 9.38
C PHE A 52 -6.16 -1.01 9.73
N HIS A 53 -7.27 -1.44 9.13
CA HIS A 53 -7.74 -2.82 9.26
C HIS A 53 -6.73 -3.79 8.66
N LEU A 54 -6.24 -3.57 7.43
CA LEU A 54 -5.20 -4.41 6.81
C LEU A 54 -3.95 -4.51 7.69
N LEU A 55 -3.47 -3.38 8.22
CA LEU A 55 -2.31 -3.33 9.10
C LEU A 55 -2.56 -4.03 10.43
N SER A 56 -3.80 -4.08 10.91
CA SER A 56 -4.18 -4.82 12.12
C SER A 56 -4.11 -6.33 11.92
N VAL A 57 -4.53 -6.83 10.75
CA VAL A 57 -4.75 -8.27 10.53
C VAL A 57 -3.65 -8.95 9.70
N SER A 58 -2.83 -8.20 8.97
CA SER A 58 -1.81 -8.77 8.07
C SER A 58 -0.40 -8.24 8.36
N GLY A 59 0.34 -8.98 9.17
CA GLY A 59 1.76 -8.69 9.43
C GLY A 59 2.64 -8.74 8.17
N ILE A 60 2.26 -9.56 7.18
CA ILE A 60 2.98 -9.66 5.90
C ILE A 60 2.82 -8.35 5.10
N CYS A 61 1.62 -7.78 5.05
CA CYS A 61 1.40 -6.50 4.38
C CYS A 61 2.08 -5.35 5.14
N ALA A 62 2.00 -5.35 6.47
CA ALA A 62 2.70 -4.38 7.31
C ALA A 62 4.22 -4.38 7.07
N ALA A 63 4.86 -5.55 7.16
CA ALA A 63 6.29 -5.69 6.92
C ALA A 63 6.69 -5.23 5.51
N ARG A 64 5.85 -5.51 4.51
CA ARG A 64 6.10 -5.09 3.13
C ARG A 64 5.99 -3.58 2.95
N LEU A 65 5.00 -2.94 3.55
CA LEU A 65 4.83 -1.48 3.49
C LEU A 65 5.93 -0.74 4.26
N ILE A 66 6.45 -1.31 5.35
CA ILE A 66 7.62 -0.77 6.06
C ILE A 66 8.87 -0.80 5.15
N GLN A 67 9.09 -1.93 4.46
CA GLN A 67 10.24 -2.10 3.55
C GLN A 67 10.11 -1.27 2.27
N HIS A 68 8.88 -1.09 1.78
CA HIS A 68 8.56 -0.46 0.50
C HIS A 68 7.40 0.54 0.66
N PRO A 69 7.61 1.68 1.34
CA PRO A 69 6.58 2.69 1.57
C PRO A 69 6.04 3.29 0.27
N GLU A 70 6.81 3.28 -0.82
CA GLU A 70 6.42 3.71 -2.16
C GLU A 70 5.19 2.97 -2.71
N ILE A 71 4.88 1.79 -2.16
CA ILE A 71 3.65 1.06 -2.49
C ILE A 71 2.40 1.89 -2.12
N LEU A 72 2.43 2.66 -1.02
CA LEU A 72 1.30 3.51 -0.65
C LEU A 72 1.09 4.68 -1.62
N LEU A 73 2.17 5.23 -2.18
CA LEU A 73 2.09 6.26 -3.22
C LEU A 73 1.45 5.70 -4.49
N TRP A 74 1.86 4.49 -4.88
CA TRP A 74 1.29 3.79 -6.00
C TRP A 74 -0.21 3.43 -5.78
N LEU A 75 -0.58 3.05 -4.55
CA LEU A 75 -1.98 2.79 -4.16
C LEU A 75 -2.81 4.06 -3.97
N ALA A 76 -2.21 5.25 -3.95
CA ALA A 76 -2.92 6.50 -3.85
C ALA A 76 -3.62 6.90 -5.16
N ASP A 77 -3.27 6.25 -6.29
CA ASP A 77 -4.01 6.35 -7.55
C ASP A 77 -5.36 5.60 -7.44
N PRO A 78 -6.52 6.30 -7.50
CA PRO A 78 -7.83 5.66 -7.37
C PRO A 78 -8.13 4.61 -8.44
N ASP A 79 -7.74 4.88 -9.69
CA ASP A 79 -7.98 4.00 -10.84
C ASP A 79 -7.12 2.74 -10.78
N LEU A 80 -6.06 2.78 -9.99
CA LEU A 80 -5.24 1.61 -9.73
C LEU A 80 -5.76 0.83 -8.51
N CYS A 81 -6.08 1.56 -7.45
CA CYS A 81 -6.43 1.00 -6.16
C CYS A 81 -7.78 0.27 -6.20
N ALA A 82 -8.81 0.88 -6.80
CA ALA A 82 -10.15 0.32 -6.82
C ALA A 82 -10.40 -0.67 -7.98
N ASP A 83 -9.73 -0.47 -9.13
CA ASP A 83 -10.07 -1.15 -10.38
C ASP A 83 -9.70 -2.66 -10.43
N ARG A 84 -10.49 -3.41 -11.21
CA ARG A 84 -10.17 -4.78 -11.64
C ARG A 84 -9.16 -4.69 -12.79
N ARG A 85 -7.97 -5.26 -12.61
CA ARG A 85 -6.90 -5.17 -13.61
C ARG A 85 -6.81 -6.45 -14.42
N GLY A 86 -7.02 -6.33 -15.73
CA GLY A 86 -6.83 -7.43 -16.66
C GLY A 86 -5.37 -7.82 -16.85
N PHE A 87 -5.13 -9.03 -17.37
CA PHE A 87 -3.79 -9.57 -17.62
C PHE A 87 -2.90 -8.62 -18.43
N GLY A 88 -3.42 -8.03 -19.50
CA GLY A 88 -2.67 -7.08 -20.34
C GLY A 88 -2.14 -5.88 -19.56
N ARG A 89 -3.00 -5.20 -18.78
CA ARG A 89 -2.61 -4.05 -17.93
C ARG A 89 -1.56 -4.46 -16.90
N MET A 90 -1.77 -5.59 -16.22
CA MET A 90 -0.81 -6.13 -15.26
C MET A 90 0.56 -6.37 -15.91
N MET A 91 0.56 -6.87 -17.15
CA MET A 91 1.80 -7.16 -17.86
C MET A 91 2.51 -5.92 -18.38
N THR A 92 1.78 -4.93 -18.86
CA THR A 92 2.32 -3.60 -19.17
C THR A 92 2.94 -2.96 -17.93
N ASP A 93 2.26 -3.00 -16.77
CA ASP A 93 2.78 -2.41 -15.53
C ASP A 93 4.08 -3.06 -15.03
N LEU A 94 4.22 -4.39 -15.19
CA LEU A 94 5.48 -5.07 -14.84
C LEU A 94 6.62 -4.64 -15.76
N HIS A 95 6.38 -4.60 -17.07
CA HIS A 95 7.41 -4.18 -18.03
C HIS A 95 7.78 -2.72 -17.86
N ASN A 96 6.81 -1.84 -17.61
CA ASN A 96 7.06 -0.43 -17.30
C ASN A 96 7.93 -0.28 -16.04
N LEU A 97 7.68 -1.10 -15.02
CA LEU A 97 8.49 -1.10 -13.81
C LEU A 97 9.91 -1.64 -14.05
N ALA A 98 10.08 -2.65 -14.90
CA ALA A 98 11.39 -3.13 -15.31
C ALA A 98 12.13 -2.11 -16.20
N GLY A 99 11.40 -1.25 -16.91
CA GLY A 99 11.95 -0.27 -17.83
C GLY A 99 12.68 -0.96 -18.99
N ARG A 100 13.97 -0.65 -19.14
CA ARG A 100 14.84 -1.30 -20.16
C ARG A 100 15.52 -2.57 -19.66
N ALA A 101 15.47 -2.83 -18.34
CA ALA A 101 16.09 -3.99 -17.73
C ALA A 101 15.28 -5.27 -18.04
N SER A 102 15.96 -6.41 -18.01
CA SER A 102 15.26 -7.69 -18.11
C SER A 102 14.51 -7.98 -16.81
N ILE A 103 13.33 -8.60 -16.89
CA ILE A 103 12.58 -9.03 -15.69
C ILE A 103 13.41 -10.02 -14.83
N ALA A 104 14.28 -10.81 -15.45
CA ALA A 104 15.13 -11.78 -14.76
C ALA A 104 16.36 -11.16 -14.08
N GLU A 105 16.66 -9.90 -14.38
CA GLU A 105 17.79 -9.18 -13.82
C GLU A 105 17.72 -9.09 -12.28
N ASP A 106 18.88 -9.03 -11.63
CA ASP A 106 19.00 -9.01 -10.17
C ASP A 106 18.20 -10.12 -9.47
N ASN A 107 18.25 -11.33 -10.05
CA ASN A 107 17.54 -12.50 -9.56
C ASN A 107 16.03 -12.25 -9.42
N PHE A 108 15.41 -11.68 -10.47
CA PHE A 108 13.97 -11.36 -10.50
C PHE A 108 13.54 -10.35 -9.43
N ARG A 109 14.42 -9.40 -9.04
CA ARG A 109 14.12 -8.41 -7.98
C ARG A 109 12.85 -7.61 -8.31
N VAL A 110 12.75 -7.11 -9.53
CA VAL A 110 11.59 -6.32 -10.00
C VAL A 110 10.31 -7.15 -9.97
N LEU A 111 10.36 -8.41 -10.42
CA LEU A 111 9.19 -9.31 -10.37
C LEU A 111 8.73 -9.56 -8.94
N ARG A 112 9.65 -9.79 -8.00
CA ARG A 112 9.33 -10.01 -6.58
C ARG A 112 8.72 -8.77 -5.93
N PHE A 113 9.23 -7.58 -6.25
CA PHE A 113 8.64 -6.32 -5.80
C PHE A 113 7.25 -6.11 -6.41
N TRP A 114 7.10 -6.26 -7.72
CA TRP A 114 5.83 -6.12 -8.44
C TRP A 114 4.76 -7.06 -7.85
N LYS A 115 5.08 -8.35 -7.71
CA LYS A 115 4.19 -9.32 -7.06
C LYS A 115 3.82 -8.86 -5.65
N GLY A 116 4.81 -8.38 -4.92
CA GLY A 116 4.64 -7.85 -3.57
C GLY A 116 3.60 -6.76 -3.46
N ARG A 117 3.75 -5.70 -4.27
CA ARG A 117 2.80 -4.58 -4.25
C ARG A 117 1.41 -5.01 -4.71
N GLU A 118 1.31 -5.91 -5.68
CA GLU A 118 0.01 -6.45 -6.12
C GLU A 118 -0.70 -7.21 -5.01
N MET A 119 0.03 -8.04 -4.25
CA MET A 119 -0.57 -8.77 -3.14
C MET A 119 -1.12 -7.84 -2.06
N VAL A 120 -0.44 -6.71 -1.79
CA VAL A 120 -0.95 -5.68 -0.86
C VAL A 120 -2.22 -5.05 -1.42
N ARG A 121 -2.25 -4.68 -2.70
CA ARG A 121 -3.44 -4.13 -3.35
C ARG A 121 -4.62 -5.08 -3.27
N ILE A 122 -4.41 -6.37 -3.57
CA ILE A 122 -5.45 -7.39 -3.52
C ILE A 122 -5.99 -7.53 -2.10
N ALA A 123 -5.11 -7.66 -1.10
CA ALA A 123 -5.52 -7.77 0.30
C ALA A 123 -6.29 -6.54 0.80
N LEU A 124 -5.87 -5.34 0.37
CA LEU A 124 -6.57 -4.10 0.69
C LEU A 124 -7.97 -4.05 0.06
N ARG A 125 -8.08 -4.41 -1.23
CA ARG A 125 -9.37 -4.49 -1.93
C ARG A 125 -10.31 -5.50 -1.27
N GLU A 126 -9.80 -6.65 -0.86
CA GLU A 126 -10.55 -7.67 -0.12
C GLU A 126 -11.13 -7.10 1.18
N ILE A 127 -10.27 -6.52 2.03
CA ILE A 127 -10.68 -5.96 3.33
C ILE A 127 -11.64 -4.77 3.19
N SER A 128 -11.49 -3.98 2.14
CA SER A 128 -12.37 -2.83 1.87
C SER A 128 -13.72 -3.21 1.24
N GLY A 129 -13.92 -4.48 0.85
CA GLY A 129 -15.11 -4.89 0.10
C GLY A 129 -15.15 -4.40 -1.35
N ALA A 130 -14.08 -3.80 -1.86
CA ALA A 130 -13.93 -3.41 -3.27
C ALA A 130 -13.57 -4.60 -4.19
N ALA A 131 -13.20 -5.74 -3.59
CA ALA A 131 -13.06 -6.98 -4.32
C ALA A 131 -14.45 -7.52 -4.69
N PRO A 132 -14.67 -7.92 -5.95
CA PRO A 132 -15.88 -8.62 -6.37
C PRO A 132 -15.95 -9.97 -5.64
N LEU A 133 -17.13 -10.29 -5.08
CA LEU A 133 -17.46 -11.62 -4.54
C LEU A 133 -17.41 -12.69 -5.65
#